data_AF-A0A1R3RFH3-F1
#
_entry.id   AF-A0A1R3RFH3-F1
#
_cell.length_a   1.000
_cell.length_b   1.000
_cell.length_c   1.000
_cell.angle_alpha   90.00
_cell.angle_beta   90.00
_cell.angle_gamma   90.00
#
_symmetry.space_group_name_H-M   'P 1'
#
loop_
_entity.id
_entity.type
_entity.pdbx_description
1 polymer ?
#
loop_
_entity_poly.entity_id
_entity_poly.type
_entity_poly.pdbx_seq_one_letter_code
_entity_poly.pdbx_strand_id
1 'polypeptide(L)'
;MASYRFLLLSSLGSLPLTLAHPRLNIARAAANTTSAGAGIATANATVPATAIAPANATAPPVVTYSTTQAHTPFTGVPTTTGALSATPIGPGISPLGINPSATTYPSDGQLHNPEPGPYIPAGGVGTNGETPVYNAKSDFDYESLALALYQEYIELDLFHDGLARFSAEDFEAVGLTAEDRFLIEFMADQEVGHATMLTNILGAQAPRQCNYIYPYTTVQEFLDFCQKLTRFGEAGVYGFLSHLDSREAATLLTLSITTEARQQMIFRQFEGLFPMPVWFEVGVPQSWAWTLLAPYISSCPEDQTRLAWQNFPALSILNQPNPVRINGAEAWRETISNGTNVLNSTAVPSSQTCLNSNTAGVDCSPAITHNRTNPLSYPGREVYLSWEAPGRPVGPNNSYITSTNAGEPRYVAWVTQLNVTYSELNLNGSRAGSTIQPNVETYAGDPAINGTMFIAITDTNLYVTPFNITMLNPHVVAGPALYQSG
;
A
#
# COMPACT_ATOMS: atom_id res chain seq x y z
N MET A 1 -41.58 15.99 -57.70
CA MET A 1 -42.39 15.92 -56.46
C MET A 1 -41.49 15.35 -55.37
N ALA A 2 -41.52 15.91 -54.15
CA ALA A 2 -40.65 15.57 -52.99
C ALA A 2 -39.13 15.59 -53.30
N SER A 3 -38.33 16.62 -53.01
CA SER A 3 -38.11 17.37 -51.75
C SER A 3 -37.62 16.50 -50.58
N TYR A 4 -36.30 16.35 -50.48
CA TYR A 4 -35.59 16.10 -49.22
C TYR A 4 -34.30 16.94 -49.19
N ARG A 5 -34.29 17.98 -48.36
CA ARG A 5 -33.12 18.66 -47.79
C ARG A 5 -33.59 19.66 -46.74
N PHE A 6 -33.12 19.52 -45.51
CA PHE A 6 -32.42 20.61 -44.80
C PHE A 6 -31.63 20.00 -43.62
N LEU A 7 -30.38 20.42 -43.47
CA LEU A 7 -29.61 20.29 -42.23
C LEU A 7 -30.07 21.39 -41.26
N LEU A 8 -29.90 21.23 -39.94
CA LEU A 8 -28.90 22.04 -39.22
C LEU A 8 -28.75 21.64 -37.72
N LEU A 9 -27.48 21.63 -37.30
CA LEU A 9 -26.91 22.00 -36.00
C LEU A 9 -27.42 21.39 -34.66
N SER A 10 -26.55 20.54 -34.11
CA SER A 10 -25.90 20.67 -32.78
C SER A 10 -26.59 21.46 -31.64
N SER A 11 -26.65 20.79 -30.48
CA SER A 11 -26.24 21.40 -29.21
C SER A 11 -25.51 20.36 -28.35
N LEU A 12 -24.28 20.67 -27.94
CA LEU A 12 -23.64 19.95 -26.84
C LEU A 12 -24.41 20.32 -25.56
N GLY A 13 -25.04 19.32 -24.93
CA GLY A 13 -25.60 19.46 -23.60
C GLY A 13 -24.53 19.14 -22.56
N SER A 14 -23.97 20.17 -21.94
CA SER A 14 -22.97 20.04 -20.88
C SER A 14 -23.52 19.26 -19.68
N LEU A 15 -22.86 18.17 -19.30
CA LEU A 15 -23.06 17.54 -18.00
C LEU A 15 -22.39 18.41 -16.92
N PRO A 16 -23.10 18.86 -15.88
CA PRO A 16 -22.46 19.42 -14.71
C PRO A 16 -21.91 18.28 -13.83
N LEU A 17 -20.63 17.96 -14.00
CA LEU A 17 -19.86 17.31 -12.94
C LEU A 17 -19.51 18.35 -11.88
N THR A 18 -20.03 18.17 -10.66
CA THR A 18 -19.64 18.75 -9.34
C THR A 18 -20.85 18.57 -8.40
N LEU A 19 -20.73 18.29 -7.10
CA LEU A 19 -19.56 18.16 -6.21
C LEU A 19 -19.94 17.29 -5.00
N ALA A 20 -19.01 16.45 -4.53
CA ALA A 20 -18.96 16.13 -3.10
C ALA A 20 -18.62 17.41 -2.33
N HIS A 21 -19.43 17.80 -1.35
CA HIS A 21 -19.19 19.00 -0.51
C HIS A 21 -18.73 18.58 0.90
N PRO A 22 -17.46 18.82 1.28
CA PRO A 22 -17.07 18.76 2.69
C PRO A 22 -17.77 19.90 3.45
N ARG A 23 -18.17 19.63 4.70
CA ARG A 23 -19.05 20.52 5.48
C ARG A 23 -18.37 21.86 5.83
N LEU A 24 -19.18 22.92 5.90
CA LEU A 24 -18.81 24.14 6.63
C LEU A 24 -18.42 23.80 8.09
N ASN A 25 -17.33 24.41 8.56
CA ASN A 25 -16.98 24.44 9.97
C ASN A 25 -18.10 25.09 10.80
N ILE A 26 -18.74 24.31 11.66
CA ILE A 26 -19.58 24.86 12.74
C ILE A 26 -18.64 25.38 13.82
N ALA A 27 -18.44 26.70 13.87
CA ALA A 27 -17.68 27.33 14.94
C ALA A 27 -18.36 27.09 16.30
N ARG A 28 -17.58 26.69 17.31
CA ARG A 28 -18.05 26.59 18.70
C ARG A 28 -18.56 27.95 19.18
N ALA A 29 -19.72 27.96 19.83
CA ALA A 29 -20.28 29.16 20.41
C ALA A 29 -19.39 29.71 21.54
N ALA A 30 -19.06 31.00 21.47
CA ALA A 30 -18.61 31.80 22.61
C ALA A 30 -19.73 32.77 23.01
N ALA A 31 -19.93 32.96 24.31
CA ALA A 31 -21.04 33.73 24.86
C ALA A 31 -20.76 35.24 24.95
N ASN A 32 -21.82 36.01 25.24
CA ASN A 32 -21.91 37.48 25.39
C ASN A 32 -21.96 38.25 24.05
N THR A 33 -22.75 39.33 23.87
CA THR A 33 -23.37 40.21 24.90
C THR A 33 -24.75 40.74 24.46
N THR A 34 -25.36 41.57 25.32
CA THR A 34 -26.74 42.07 25.30
C THR A 34 -27.06 43.23 24.34
N SER A 35 -28.37 43.46 24.19
CA SER A 35 -29.08 44.74 23.91
C SER A 35 -29.39 45.12 22.46
N ALA A 36 -30.52 45.81 22.29
CA ALA A 36 -31.16 46.19 21.03
C ALA A 36 -31.45 47.69 20.99
N GLY A 37 -31.57 48.31 19.80
CA GLY A 37 -32.10 49.68 19.68
C GLY A 37 -31.82 50.47 18.38
N ALA A 38 -32.67 50.25 17.37
CA ALA A 38 -33.17 51.17 16.31
C ALA A 38 -32.52 52.54 15.94
N GLY A 39 -32.55 52.87 14.63
CA GLY A 39 -32.45 54.22 14.03
C GLY A 39 -31.88 54.20 12.59
N ILE A 40 -32.65 54.16 11.48
CA ILE A 40 -33.47 55.19 10.77
C ILE A 40 -32.77 55.85 9.54
N ALA A 41 -33.41 55.75 8.34
CA ALA A 41 -33.26 56.58 7.10
C ALA A 41 -31.89 56.58 6.34
N THR A 42 -31.69 56.84 5.02
CA THR A 42 -32.45 57.02 3.74
C THR A 42 -31.39 57.14 2.59
N ALA A 43 -31.59 57.00 1.26
CA ALA A 43 -32.66 56.54 0.36
C ALA A 43 -32.12 56.36 -1.10
N ASN A 44 -32.93 55.77 -2.01
CA ASN A 44 -32.93 55.81 -3.50
C ASN A 44 -31.62 55.92 -4.33
N ALA A 45 -31.38 54.90 -5.19
CA ALA A 45 -31.36 55.06 -6.66
C ALA A 45 -31.40 53.68 -7.38
N THR A 46 -32.00 53.61 -8.57
CA THR A 46 -32.11 52.41 -9.42
C THR A 46 -31.31 52.55 -10.72
N VAL A 47 -30.73 51.45 -11.23
CA VAL A 47 -30.41 51.11 -12.65
C VAL A 47 -29.73 49.71 -12.69
N PRO A 48 -29.85 48.89 -13.76
CA PRO A 48 -29.99 47.44 -13.58
C PRO A 48 -28.79 46.55 -13.98
N ALA A 49 -28.77 45.36 -13.38
CA ALA A 49 -28.32 44.06 -13.93
C ALA A 49 -27.05 44.04 -14.81
N THR A 50 -25.87 44.08 -14.18
CA THR A 50 -24.65 43.48 -14.75
C THR A 50 -24.63 41.97 -14.45
N ALA A 51 -24.33 41.15 -15.46
CA ALA A 51 -24.28 39.71 -15.35
C ALA A 51 -23.27 39.23 -14.29
N ILE A 52 -23.71 38.34 -13.41
CA ILE A 52 -22.82 37.62 -12.50
C ILE A 52 -22.08 36.57 -13.35
N ALA A 53 -20.78 36.77 -13.56
CA ALA A 53 -19.92 35.72 -14.11
C ALA A 53 -19.98 34.51 -13.17
N PRO A 54 -20.07 33.27 -13.69
CA PRO A 54 -20.01 32.08 -12.84
C PRO A 54 -18.69 32.11 -12.06
N ALA A 55 -18.77 31.92 -10.75
CA ALA A 55 -17.58 31.90 -9.90
C ALA A 55 -16.61 30.81 -10.41
N ASN A 56 -15.34 31.17 -10.60
CA ASN A 56 -14.29 30.20 -10.86
C ASN A 56 -14.31 29.18 -9.73
N ALA A 57 -14.69 27.93 -10.05
CA ALA A 57 -14.53 26.81 -9.14
C ALA A 57 -13.03 26.54 -9.03
N THR A 58 -12.38 27.16 -8.03
CA THR A 58 -11.02 26.80 -7.63
C THR A 58 -11.02 25.33 -7.24
N ALA A 59 -10.05 24.57 -7.77
CA ALA A 59 -9.88 23.16 -7.44
C ALA A 59 -9.83 22.96 -5.91
N PRO A 60 -10.28 21.80 -5.40
CA PRO A 60 -10.11 21.46 -3.98
C PRO A 60 -8.65 21.65 -3.56
N PRO A 61 -8.39 22.18 -2.34
CA PRO A 61 -7.03 22.39 -1.89
C PRO A 61 -6.30 21.04 -1.81
N VAL A 62 -5.20 20.94 -2.55
CA VAL A 62 -4.23 19.87 -2.39
C VAL A 62 -3.66 19.94 -0.97
N VAL A 63 -3.42 18.78 -0.36
CA VAL A 63 -2.80 18.71 0.97
C VAL A 63 -1.42 19.38 0.93
N THR A 64 -1.14 20.29 1.86
CA THR A 64 0.18 20.92 1.96
C THR A 64 1.22 19.92 2.49
N TYR A 65 2.14 19.52 1.61
CA TYR A 65 3.28 18.64 1.92
C TYR A 65 4.60 19.42 1.79
N SER A 66 5.71 18.85 2.28
CA SER A 66 7.00 19.56 2.40
C SER A 66 8.11 18.84 1.64
N THR A 67 8.59 19.42 0.55
CA THR A 67 9.56 18.79 -0.38
C THR A 67 11.04 18.83 0.05
N THR A 68 11.36 19.37 1.24
CA THR A 68 12.75 19.58 1.70
C THR A 68 12.95 19.21 3.17
N GLN A 69 12.48 18.04 3.61
CA GLN A 69 12.73 17.54 4.97
C GLN A 69 14.07 16.80 5.07
N ALA A 70 14.55 16.54 6.29
CA ALA A 70 15.84 15.90 6.53
C ALA A 70 15.65 14.40 6.86
N HIS A 71 16.07 13.53 5.95
CA HIS A 71 15.79 12.08 6.03
C HIS A 71 16.73 11.33 6.99
N THR A 72 16.76 11.71 8.27
CA THR A 72 17.64 11.16 9.32
C THR A 72 16.87 10.37 10.39
N PRO A 73 17.44 9.31 10.99
CA PRO A 73 16.74 8.51 12.00
C PRO A 73 16.46 9.30 13.28
N PHE A 74 15.27 9.13 13.86
CA PHE A 74 14.91 9.77 15.11
C PHE A 74 15.72 9.23 16.30
N THR A 75 16.25 10.16 17.09
CA THR A 75 17.03 9.87 18.30
C THR A 75 16.26 10.35 19.53
N GLY A 76 15.70 9.41 20.30
CA GLY A 76 14.93 9.69 21.50
C GLY A 76 14.43 8.43 22.19
N VAL A 77 13.77 8.59 23.35
CA VAL A 77 13.20 7.49 24.14
C VAL A 77 11.75 7.23 23.73
N PRO A 78 11.35 5.98 23.46
CA PRO A 78 9.96 5.60 23.21
C PRO A 78 9.02 6.09 24.31
N THR A 79 7.97 6.81 23.94
CA THR A 79 6.95 7.32 24.88
C THR A 79 5.89 6.28 25.24
N THR A 80 5.78 5.20 24.47
CA THR A 80 4.78 4.14 24.62
C THR A 80 5.32 2.77 24.19
N THR A 81 4.72 1.68 24.69
CA THR A 81 5.06 0.29 24.33
C THR A 81 3.91 -0.36 23.56
N GLY A 82 4.21 -1.02 22.43
CA GLY A 82 3.20 -1.66 21.56
C GLY A 82 2.32 -0.66 20.80
N ALA A 83 1.37 -1.14 20.01
CA ALA A 83 0.41 -0.32 19.26
C ALA A 83 -0.68 0.31 20.16
N LEU A 84 -1.56 1.18 19.62
CA LEU A 84 -2.83 1.44 20.32
C LEU A 84 -3.65 0.15 20.37
N SER A 85 -4.22 -0.15 21.52
CA SER A 85 -5.21 -1.21 21.67
C SER A 85 -6.29 -0.77 22.66
N ALA A 86 -7.54 -1.07 22.31
CA ALA A 86 -8.64 -1.05 23.25
C ALA A 86 -8.64 -2.36 24.07
N THR A 87 -9.42 -2.41 25.15
CA THR A 87 -9.61 -3.64 25.95
C THR A 87 -10.09 -4.79 25.06
N PRO A 88 -9.35 -5.91 24.93
CA PRO A 88 -9.74 -7.01 24.05
C PRO A 88 -11.06 -7.64 24.51
N ILE A 89 -12.03 -7.76 23.60
CA ILE A 89 -13.31 -8.43 23.83
C ILE A 89 -13.23 -9.98 23.74
N GLY A 90 -12.04 -10.53 23.49
CA GLY A 90 -11.79 -11.97 23.47
C GLY A 90 -10.35 -12.32 23.05
N PRO A 91 -9.98 -13.62 23.04
CA PRO A 91 -8.64 -14.10 22.68
C PRO A 91 -8.37 -14.13 21.15
N GLY A 92 -9.06 -13.28 20.38
CA GLY A 92 -9.13 -13.36 18.91
C GLY A 92 -10.35 -14.13 18.41
N ILE A 93 -10.55 -14.16 17.09
CA ILE A 93 -11.65 -14.88 16.43
C ILE A 93 -11.24 -16.32 16.17
N SER A 94 -11.89 -17.27 16.84
CA SER A 94 -11.72 -18.70 16.55
C SER A 94 -12.28 -19.05 15.16
N PRO A 95 -11.64 -19.95 14.39
CA PRO A 95 -12.17 -20.37 13.09
C PRO A 95 -13.48 -21.16 13.27
N LEU A 96 -14.61 -20.56 12.89
CA LEU A 96 -15.96 -21.14 13.03
C LEU A 96 -16.37 -22.08 11.88
N GLY A 97 -15.46 -22.39 10.95
CA GLY A 97 -15.75 -23.17 9.74
C GLY A 97 -16.55 -22.39 8.70
N ILE A 98 -17.06 -23.10 7.69
CA ILE A 98 -17.87 -22.51 6.62
C ILE A 98 -19.30 -22.30 7.14
N ASN A 99 -19.84 -21.09 6.98
CA ASN A 99 -21.26 -20.84 7.27
C ASN A 99 -22.13 -21.71 6.33
N PRO A 100 -23.05 -22.56 6.85
CA PRO A 100 -23.88 -23.44 6.02
C PRO A 100 -24.71 -22.75 4.93
N SER A 101 -25.00 -21.45 5.06
CA SER A 101 -25.72 -20.68 4.03
C SER A 101 -24.81 -20.06 2.96
N ALA A 102 -23.48 -20.15 3.08
CA ALA A 102 -22.55 -19.53 2.13
C ALA A 102 -22.48 -20.26 0.78
N THR A 103 -22.98 -21.49 0.70
CA THR A 103 -22.90 -22.37 -0.49
C THR A 103 -24.26 -22.65 -1.13
N THR A 104 -25.33 -21.95 -0.73
CA THR A 104 -26.70 -22.23 -1.18
C THR A 104 -27.15 -21.47 -2.43
N TYR A 105 -26.35 -20.51 -2.92
CA TYR A 105 -26.66 -19.80 -4.16
C TYR A 105 -26.37 -20.69 -5.40
N PRO A 106 -27.37 -20.99 -6.25
CA PRO A 106 -27.26 -22.04 -7.27
C PRO A 106 -26.28 -21.75 -8.41
N SER A 107 -25.91 -20.48 -8.63
CA SER A 107 -24.89 -20.07 -9.61
C SER A 107 -25.14 -20.55 -11.06
N ASP A 108 -26.41 -20.75 -11.44
CA ASP A 108 -26.87 -21.28 -12.74
C ASP A 108 -27.00 -20.22 -13.85
N GLY A 109 -26.60 -18.97 -13.57
CA GLY A 109 -26.74 -17.83 -14.47
C GLY A 109 -28.16 -17.25 -14.58
N GLN A 110 -29.14 -17.74 -13.81
CA GLN A 110 -30.49 -17.18 -13.75
C GLN A 110 -30.62 -16.10 -12.67
N LEU A 111 -31.61 -15.23 -12.80
CA LEU A 111 -31.99 -14.26 -11.76
C LEU A 111 -32.88 -14.95 -10.71
N HIS A 112 -32.33 -15.15 -9.51
CA HIS A 112 -33.06 -15.71 -8.36
C HIS A 112 -33.65 -14.64 -7.42
N ASN A 113 -33.32 -13.36 -7.65
CA ASN A 113 -33.82 -12.21 -6.89
C ASN A 113 -34.50 -11.20 -7.84
N PRO A 114 -35.49 -10.42 -7.37
CA PRO A 114 -36.07 -9.34 -8.15
C PRO A 114 -35.09 -8.18 -8.36
N GLU A 115 -34.96 -7.70 -9.59
CA GLU A 115 -34.25 -6.46 -9.91
C GLU A 115 -35.16 -5.22 -9.76
N PRO A 116 -34.62 -4.02 -9.45
CA PRO A 116 -35.42 -2.79 -9.32
C PRO A 116 -36.21 -2.39 -10.57
N GLY A 117 -35.77 -2.81 -11.76
CA GLY A 117 -36.48 -2.57 -13.00
C GLY A 117 -35.85 -3.27 -14.20
N PRO A 118 -36.50 -3.24 -15.38
CA PRO A 118 -35.97 -3.89 -16.58
C PRO A 118 -34.60 -3.35 -16.97
N TYR A 119 -33.59 -4.22 -16.96
CA TYR A 119 -32.18 -3.89 -17.26
C TYR A 119 -31.54 -2.87 -16.30
N ILE A 120 -32.12 -2.67 -15.12
CA ILE A 120 -31.61 -1.77 -14.07
C ILE A 120 -31.10 -2.64 -12.92
N PRO A 121 -29.77 -2.70 -12.67
CA PRO A 121 -29.25 -3.39 -11.50
C PRO A 121 -29.58 -2.63 -10.21
N ALA A 122 -29.51 -3.32 -9.06
CA ALA A 122 -29.75 -2.78 -7.71
C ALA A 122 -29.02 -1.46 -7.33
N GLY A 123 -27.96 -1.09 -8.04
CA GLY A 123 -27.15 0.09 -7.75
C GLY A 123 -26.20 -0.11 -6.56
N GLY A 124 -25.82 0.98 -5.90
CA GLY A 124 -24.91 0.93 -4.74
C GLY A 124 -25.54 0.25 -3.53
N VAL A 125 -24.95 -0.85 -3.07
CA VAL A 125 -25.41 -1.57 -1.88
C VAL A 125 -25.36 -0.64 -0.66
N GLY A 126 -26.50 -0.45 -0.01
CA GLY A 126 -26.64 0.39 1.18
C GLY A 126 -26.96 1.86 0.91
N THR A 127 -27.00 2.32 -0.36
CA THR A 127 -27.37 3.72 -0.66
C THR A 127 -28.88 3.93 -0.75
N ASN A 128 -29.66 2.91 -1.14
CA ASN A 128 -31.12 3.00 -1.35
C ASN A 128 -31.58 4.17 -2.28
N GLY A 129 -30.69 4.65 -3.16
CA GLY A 129 -30.93 5.81 -4.02
C GLY A 129 -30.53 7.16 -3.42
N GLU A 130 -30.02 7.20 -2.19
CA GLU A 130 -29.39 8.38 -1.58
C GLU A 130 -27.98 8.62 -2.15
N THR A 131 -27.50 9.86 -2.01
CA THR A 131 -26.13 10.23 -2.43
C THR A 131 -25.09 9.55 -1.53
N PRO A 132 -24.09 8.83 -2.07
CA PRO A 132 -23.06 8.19 -1.27
C PRO A 132 -22.22 9.20 -0.49
N VAL A 133 -21.85 8.85 0.74
CA VAL A 133 -20.97 9.65 1.60
C VAL A 133 -19.69 8.87 1.87
N TYR A 134 -18.56 9.50 1.51
CA TYR A 134 -17.23 8.88 1.55
C TYR A 134 -16.52 9.30 2.83
N ASN A 135 -16.70 8.53 3.90
CA ASN A 135 -16.04 8.72 5.20
C ASN A 135 -15.78 7.37 5.88
N ALA A 136 -14.87 7.32 6.85
CA ALA A 136 -14.74 6.18 7.76
C ALA A 136 -16.02 5.99 8.59
N LYS A 137 -16.54 4.76 8.71
CA LYS A 137 -17.78 4.43 9.45
C LYS A 137 -17.54 3.67 10.76
N SER A 138 -16.32 3.21 11.02
CA SER A 138 -15.90 2.53 12.25
C SER A 138 -14.44 2.82 12.60
N ASP A 139 -14.00 2.40 13.78
CA ASP A 139 -12.59 2.45 14.18
C ASP A 139 -11.70 1.60 13.24
N PHE A 140 -12.23 0.47 12.75
CA PHE A 140 -11.54 -0.37 11.77
C PHE A 140 -11.33 0.36 10.44
N ASP A 141 -12.38 1.04 9.94
CA ASP A 141 -12.25 1.89 8.75
C ASP A 141 -11.20 2.96 8.97
N TYR A 142 -11.28 3.69 10.09
CA TYR A 142 -10.41 4.82 10.37
C TYR A 142 -8.94 4.39 10.45
N GLU A 143 -8.62 3.38 11.25
CA GLU A 143 -7.24 2.90 11.43
C GLU A 143 -6.65 2.27 10.15
N SER A 144 -7.50 1.68 9.28
CA SER A 144 -7.06 1.09 8.02
C SER A 144 -6.84 2.14 6.93
N LEU A 145 -7.77 3.10 6.80
CA LEU A 145 -7.64 4.24 5.89
C LEU A 145 -6.51 5.19 6.33
N ALA A 146 -6.27 5.33 7.64
CA ALA A 146 -5.13 6.06 8.17
C ALA A 146 -3.81 5.36 7.85
N LEU A 147 -3.73 4.03 7.91
CA LEU A 147 -2.57 3.26 7.44
C LEU A 147 -2.31 3.48 5.94
N ALA A 148 -3.36 3.45 5.11
CA ALA A 148 -3.22 3.78 3.69
C ALA A 148 -2.70 5.21 3.51
N LEU A 149 -3.21 6.21 4.25
CA LEU A 149 -2.69 7.58 4.15
C LEU A 149 -1.21 7.70 4.59
N TYR A 150 -0.76 6.87 5.54
CA TYR A 150 0.66 6.75 5.87
C TYR A 150 1.50 6.17 4.71
N GLN A 151 0.91 5.30 3.87
CA GLN A 151 1.51 4.76 2.64
C GLN A 151 1.64 5.85 1.57
N GLU A 152 0.55 6.55 1.21
CA GLU A 152 0.56 7.58 0.16
C GLU A 152 1.65 8.64 0.42
N TYR A 153 1.80 9.07 1.68
CA TYR A 153 2.79 10.08 2.05
C TYR A 153 4.24 9.58 2.00
N ILE A 154 4.51 8.30 2.25
CA ILE A 154 5.87 7.73 2.15
C ILE A 154 6.22 7.44 0.69
N GLU A 155 5.25 7.12 -0.17
CA GLU A 155 5.46 6.95 -1.62
C GLU A 155 5.73 8.30 -2.29
N LEU A 156 4.89 9.31 -2.01
CA LEU A 156 5.09 10.69 -2.44
C LEU A 156 6.48 11.22 -2.08
N ASP A 157 6.92 11.00 -0.83
CA ASP A 157 8.22 11.44 -0.34
C ASP A 157 9.36 10.64 -0.96
N LEU A 158 9.24 9.31 -1.02
CA LEU A 158 10.25 8.41 -1.59
C LEU A 158 10.56 8.72 -3.04
N PHE A 159 9.54 8.89 -3.88
CA PHE A 159 9.72 9.12 -5.31
C PHE A 159 10.41 10.47 -5.57
N HIS A 160 10.09 11.50 -4.78
CA HIS A 160 10.79 12.79 -4.83
C HIS A 160 12.22 12.72 -4.24
N ASP A 161 12.46 12.01 -3.13
CA ASP A 161 13.80 11.86 -2.55
C ASP A 161 14.76 11.21 -3.55
N GLY A 162 14.40 10.07 -4.16
CA GLY A 162 15.28 9.39 -5.09
C GLY A 162 15.65 10.23 -6.31
N LEU A 163 14.68 10.99 -6.85
CA LEU A 163 14.92 11.94 -7.95
C LEU A 163 15.79 13.15 -7.54
N ALA A 164 15.79 13.53 -6.27
CA ALA A 164 16.63 14.62 -5.74
C ALA A 164 18.01 14.14 -5.26
N ARG A 165 18.13 12.88 -4.83
CA ARG A 165 19.34 12.27 -4.25
C ARG A 165 20.35 11.86 -5.32
N PHE A 166 19.89 11.39 -6.48
CA PHE A 166 20.73 10.87 -7.55
C PHE A 166 20.79 11.81 -8.76
N SER A 167 21.96 11.89 -9.41
CA SER A 167 22.14 12.68 -10.63
C SER A 167 21.50 11.99 -11.84
N ALA A 168 21.27 12.73 -12.93
CA ALA A 168 20.77 12.13 -14.17
C ALA A 168 21.73 11.05 -14.69
N GLU A 169 23.04 11.29 -14.53
CA GLU A 169 24.12 10.37 -14.87
C GLU A 169 24.09 9.07 -14.05
N ASP A 170 23.67 9.11 -12.77
CA ASP A 170 23.49 7.90 -11.95
C ASP A 170 22.34 7.03 -12.45
N PHE A 171 21.23 7.64 -12.90
CA PHE A 171 20.11 6.93 -13.54
C PHE A 171 20.50 6.37 -14.91
N GLU A 172 21.21 7.15 -15.73
CA GLU A 172 21.70 6.73 -17.05
C GLU A 172 22.71 5.57 -16.93
N ALA A 173 23.53 5.54 -15.87
CA ALA A 173 24.46 4.45 -15.57
C ALA A 173 23.77 3.11 -15.26
N VAL A 174 22.48 3.12 -14.91
CA VAL A 174 21.65 1.91 -14.72
C VAL A 174 20.68 1.66 -15.88
N GLY A 175 20.75 2.47 -16.95
CA GLY A 175 19.93 2.33 -18.15
C GLY A 175 18.57 3.06 -18.11
N LEU A 176 18.32 3.91 -17.10
CA LEU A 176 17.11 4.73 -17.03
C LEU A 176 17.35 6.11 -17.66
N THR A 177 16.40 6.55 -18.47
CA THR A 177 16.48 7.79 -19.24
C THR A 177 15.76 8.96 -18.53
N ALA A 178 15.76 10.13 -19.16
CA ALA A 178 14.94 11.26 -18.72
C ALA A 178 13.42 10.96 -18.76
N GLU A 179 12.95 10.10 -19.66
CA GLU A 179 11.53 9.72 -19.74
C GLU A 179 11.14 8.81 -18.56
N ASP A 180 12.04 7.90 -18.16
CA ASP A 180 11.82 7.02 -17.00
C ASP A 180 11.83 7.80 -15.68
N ARG A 181 12.73 8.78 -15.53
CA ARG A 181 12.74 9.71 -14.39
C ARG A 181 11.46 10.56 -14.33
N PHE A 182 10.96 11.03 -15.47
CA PHE A 182 9.68 11.72 -15.54
C PHE A 182 8.50 10.81 -15.17
N LEU A 183 8.56 9.50 -15.47
CA LEU A 183 7.54 8.57 -15.01
C LEU A 183 7.54 8.44 -13.47
N ILE A 184 8.70 8.44 -12.81
CA ILE A 184 8.80 8.48 -11.34
C ILE A 184 8.20 9.78 -10.78
N GLU A 185 8.48 10.93 -11.40
CA GLU A 185 7.90 12.23 -11.03
C GLU A 185 6.37 12.22 -11.20
N PHE A 186 5.87 11.64 -12.30
CA PHE A 186 4.44 11.52 -12.54
C PHE A 186 3.75 10.55 -11.57
N MET A 187 4.42 9.49 -11.11
CA MET A 187 3.89 8.63 -10.06
C MET A 187 3.78 9.41 -8.73
N ALA A 188 4.75 10.27 -8.40
CA ALA A 188 4.63 11.16 -7.23
C ALA A 188 3.42 12.11 -7.33
N ASP A 189 3.12 12.67 -8.51
CA ASP A 189 1.90 13.46 -8.74
C ASP A 189 0.60 12.65 -8.53
N GLN A 190 0.61 11.32 -8.71
CA GLN A 190 -0.54 10.46 -8.42
C GLN A 190 -0.77 10.33 -6.91
N GLU A 191 0.30 10.18 -6.12
CA GLU A 191 0.21 10.08 -4.65
C GLU A 191 -0.32 11.36 -4.00
N VAL A 192 -0.06 12.53 -4.60
CA VAL A 192 -0.71 13.79 -4.20
C VAL A 192 -2.24 13.66 -4.29
N GLY A 193 -2.74 12.99 -5.33
CA GLY A 193 -4.16 12.71 -5.53
C GLY A 193 -4.71 11.71 -4.50
N HIS A 194 -4.00 10.60 -4.28
CA HIS A 194 -4.41 9.56 -3.32
C HIS A 194 -4.38 10.06 -1.87
N ALA A 195 -3.29 10.72 -1.43
CA ALA A 195 -3.17 11.35 -0.13
C ALA A 195 -4.27 12.40 0.11
N THR A 196 -4.61 13.19 -0.91
CA THR A 196 -5.71 14.17 -0.85
C THR A 196 -7.07 13.46 -0.72
N MET A 197 -7.30 12.38 -1.45
CA MET A 197 -8.53 11.58 -1.35
C MET A 197 -8.71 11.01 0.07
N LEU A 198 -7.70 10.31 0.60
CA LEU A 198 -7.78 9.70 1.94
C LEU A 198 -7.88 10.76 3.06
N THR A 199 -7.15 11.87 2.93
CA THR A 199 -7.27 13.01 3.85
C THR A 199 -8.72 13.53 3.91
N ASN A 200 -9.40 13.62 2.77
CA ASN A 200 -10.80 14.05 2.72
C ASN A 200 -11.77 13.01 3.32
N ILE A 201 -11.51 11.71 3.18
CA ILE A 201 -12.31 10.62 3.75
C ILE A 201 -12.16 10.53 5.28
N LEU A 202 -10.94 10.74 5.80
CA LEU A 202 -10.63 10.75 7.24
C LEU A 202 -10.99 12.08 7.92
N GLY A 203 -11.01 13.18 7.17
CA GLY A 203 -11.40 14.51 7.64
C GLY A 203 -10.37 15.15 8.57
N ALA A 204 -10.84 16.00 9.50
CA ALA A 204 -10.00 16.92 10.27
C ALA A 204 -9.02 16.26 11.28
N GLN A 205 -8.99 14.93 11.38
CA GLN A 205 -8.04 14.17 12.22
C GLN A 205 -7.11 13.27 11.39
N ALA A 206 -7.21 13.31 10.06
CA ALA A 206 -6.33 12.58 9.16
C ALA A 206 -4.85 12.77 9.53
N PRO A 207 -4.04 11.69 9.53
CA PRO A 207 -2.60 11.80 9.58
C PRO A 207 -2.04 12.85 8.60
N ARG A 208 -0.96 13.51 9.00
CA ARG A 208 -0.15 14.38 8.16
C ARG A 208 1.16 13.68 7.81
N GLN A 209 1.77 14.10 6.71
CA GLN A 209 3.09 13.65 6.27
C GLN A 209 4.11 13.73 7.40
N CYS A 210 4.99 12.74 7.46
CA CYS A 210 6.07 12.64 8.45
C CYS A 210 7.44 12.89 7.79
N ASN A 211 8.50 12.98 8.59
CA ASN A 211 9.87 12.88 8.10
C ASN A 211 10.23 11.39 8.00
N TYR A 212 10.83 10.98 6.89
CA TYR A 212 11.19 9.59 6.63
C TYR A 212 12.70 9.36 6.75
N ILE A 213 13.15 8.11 6.62
CA ILE A 213 14.56 7.74 6.48
C ILE A 213 14.65 6.58 5.49
N TYR A 214 15.56 6.66 4.53
CA TYR A 214 15.75 5.59 3.54
C TYR A 214 17.22 5.14 3.48
N PRO A 215 17.50 3.82 3.54
CA PRO A 215 18.86 3.28 3.67
C PRO A 215 19.63 3.17 2.35
N TYR A 216 18.98 3.39 1.20
CA TYR A 216 19.59 3.18 -0.11
C TYR A 216 20.67 4.21 -0.43
N THR A 217 21.71 3.74 -1.12
CA THR A 217 22.89 4.53 -1.53
C THR A 217 23.16 4.50 -3.03
N THR A 218 22.41 3.70 -3.79
CA THR A 218 22.47 3.64 -5.26
C THR A 218 21.07 3.68 -5.87
N VAL A 219 20.99 3.95 -7.18
CA VAL A 219 19.71 3.95 -7.91
C VAL A 219 19.06 2.56 -7.88
N GLN A 220 19.82 1.46 -7.97
CA GLN A 220 19.26 0.11 -7.89
C GLN A 220 18.66 -0.19 -6.51
N GLU A 221 19.31 0.26 -5.43
CA GLU A 221 18.80 0.13 -4.06
C GLU A 221 17.54 0.98 -3.84
N PHE A 222 17.45 2.14 -4.48
CA PHE A 222 16.25 2.97 -4.50
C PHE A 222 15.09 2.32 -5.25
N LEU A 223 15.34 1.77 -6.45
CA LEU A 223 14.32 1.13 -7.27
C LEU A 223 13.75 -0.13 -6.60
N ASP A 224 14.61 -1.02 -6.08
CA ASP A 224 14.17 -2.20 -5.32
C ASP A 224 13.41 -1.78 -4.05
N PHE A 225 13.82 -0.70 -3.36
CA PHE A 225 13.04 -0.19 -2.23
C PHE A 225 11.66 0.33 -2.65
N CYS A 226 11.53 1.09 -3.75
CA CYS A 226 10.24 1.48 -4.31
C CYS A 226 9.39 0.24 -4.68
N GLN A 227 10.02 -0.78 -5.27
CA GLN A 227 9.41 -2.04 -5.66
C GLN A 227 8.86 -2.83 -4.46
N LYS A 228 9.59 -2.88 -3.34
CA LYS A 228 9.12 -3.49 -2.08
C LYS A 228 8.06 -2.65 -1.39
N LEU A 229 8.20 -1.33 -1.43
CA LEU A 229 7.35 -0.40 -0.67
C LEU A 229 5.94 -0.34 -1.26
N THR A 230 5.82 -0.13 -2.57
CA THR A 230 4.55 -0.23 -3.30
C THR A 230 3.92 -1.62 -3.15
N ARG A 231 4.72 -2.69 -3.12
CA ARG A 231 4.24 -4.07 -2.86
C ARG A 231 3.61 -4.24 -1.48
N PHE A 232 4.15 -3.63 -0.42
CA PHE A 232 3.55 -3.74 0.92
C PHE A 232 2.41 -2.75 1.17
N GLY A 233 2.40 -1.62 0.46
CA GLY A 233 1.26 -0.71 0.38
C GLY A 233 0.04 -1.40 -0.22
N GLU A 234 0.16 -1.85 -1.48
CA GLU A 234 -0.93 -2.49 -2.21
C GLU A 234 -1.49 -3.69 -1.44
N ALA A 235 -0.60 -4.56 -0.94
CA ALA A 235 -1.00 -5.78 -0.27
C ALA A 235 -1.66 -5.50 1.08
N GLY A 236 -1.23 -4.45 1.78
CA GLY A 236 -1.87 -4.01 3.02
C GLY A 236 -3.33 -3.61 2.78
N VAL A 237 -3.57 -2.80 1.75
CA VAL A 237 -4.92 -2.38 1.35
C VAL A 237 -5.76 -3.56 0.88
N TYR A 238 -5.26 -4.40 -0.03
CA TYR A 238 -5.99 -5.59 -0.50
C TYR A 238 -6.41 -6.50 0.66
N GLY A 239 -5.59 -6.59 1.71
CA GLY A 239 -5.89 -7.36 2.93
C GLY A 239 -7.02 -6.81 3.80
N PHE A 240 -7.36 -5.50 3.72
CA PHE A 240 -8.45 -4.90 4.50
C PHE A 240 -9.64 -4.37 3.69
N LEU A 241 -9.47 -4.11 2.39
CA LEU A 241 -10.42 -3.42 1.53
C LEU A 241 -11.86 -3.99 1.61
N SER A 242 -11.97 -5.32 1.60
CA SER A 242 -13.26 -6.04 1.64
C SER A 242 -13.92 -6.09 3.03
N HIS A 243 -13.20 -5.63 4.07
CA HIS A 243 -13.64 -5.60 5.46
C HIS A 243 -14.09 -4.21 5.95
N LEU A 244 -13.93 -3.18 5.11
CA LEU A 244 -14.41 -1.83 5.44
C LEU A 244 -15.94 -1.79 5.54
N ASP A 245 -16.44 -1.16 6.61
CA ASP A 245 -17.86 -0.84 6.79
C ASP A 245 -18.30 0.22 5.76
N SER A 246 -17.40 1.15 5.42
CA SER A 246 -17.57 2.14 4.36
C SER A 246 -17.27 1.57 2.97
N ARG A 247 -18.30 0.97 2.36
CA ARG A 247 -18.30 0.51 0.96
C ARG A 247 -17.99 1.64 -0.02
N GLU A 248 -18.41 2.85 0.30
CA GLU A 248 -18.16 4.07 -0.45
C GLU A 248 -16.66 4.41 -0.45
N ALA A 249 -16.03 4.45 0.72
CA ALA A 249 -14.58 4.65 0.81
C ALA A 249 -13.79 3.50 0.14
N ALA A 250 -14.21 2.25 0.35
CA ALA A 250 -13.63 1.08 -0.32
C ALA A 250 -13.70 1.19 -1.85
N THR A 251 -14.77 1.75 -2.41
CA THR A 251 -14.89 1.97 -3.86
C THR A 251 -13.82 2.95 -4.36
N LEU A 252 -13.57 4.05 -3.65
CA LEU A 252 -12.53 5.01 -4.07
C LEU A 252 -11.12 4.46 -3.87
N LEU A 253 -10.86 3.80 -2.74
CA LEU A 253 -9.61 3.12 -2.45
C LEU A 253 -9.30 1.99 -3.46
N THR A 254 -10.33 1.35 -4.04
CA THR A 254 -10.14 0.40 -5.15
C THR A 254 -9.54 1.08 -6.39
N LEU A 255 -9.81 2.37 -6.62
CA LEU A 255 -9.31 3.12 -7.78
C LEU A 255 -7.88 3.64 -7.61
N SER A 256 -7.45 4.00 -6.38
CA SER A 256 -6.05 4.31 -6.09
C SER A 256 -5.20 3.05 -6.08
N ILE A 257 -5.63 1.99 -5.39
CA ILE A 257 -4.82 0.78 -5.21
C ILE A 257 -4.53 0.03 -6.51
N THR A 258 -5.44 0.12 -7.49
CA THR A 258 -5.22 -0.43 -8.84
C THR A 258 -4.29 0.45 -9.70
N THR A 259 -4.00 1.67 -9.25
CA THR A 259 -2.91 2.51 -9.77
C THR A 259 -1.59 2.16 -9.09
N GLU A 260 -1.54 2.03 -7.76
CA GLU A 260 -0.36 1.59 -7.01
C GLU A 260 0.20 0.25 -7.53
N ALA A 261 -0.66 -0.74 -7.79
CA ALA A 261 -0.26 -2.02 -8.40
C ALA A 261 0.44 -1.87 -9.76
N ARG A 262 0.07 -0.85 -10.54
CA ARG A 262 0.72 -0.53 -11.82
C ARG A 262 2.07 0.15 -11.62
N GLN A 263 2.22 0.96 -10.58
CA GLN A 263 3.50 1.58 -10.22
C GLN A 263 4.48 0.52 -9.69
N GLN A 264 4.00 -0.42 -8.88
CA GLN A 264 4.74 -1.61 -8.45
C GLN A 264 5.28 -2.40 -9.65
N MET A 265 4.46 -2.60 -10.68
CA MET A 265 4.85 -3.17 -11.97
C MET A 265 5.93 -2.32 -12.69
N ILE A 266 5.82 -0.99 -12.70
CA ILE A 266 6.84 -0.10 -13.31
C ILE A 266 8.19 -0.26 -12.59
N PHE A 267 8.24 -0.25 -11.26
CA PHE A 267 9.50 -0.44 -10.54
C PHE A 267 10.15 -1.81 -10.82
N ARG A 268 9.34 -2.87 -10.98
CA ARG A 268 9.83 -4.17 -11.46
C ARG A 268 10.44 -4.07 -12.87
N GLN A 269 9.83 -3.33 -13.79
CA GLN A 269 10.38 -3.10 -15.13
C GLN A 269 11.72 -2.33 -15.09
N PHE A 270 11.84 -1.34 -14.20
CA PHE A 270 13.08 -0.59 -13.97
C PHE A 270 14.20 -1.42 -13.34
N GLU A 271 13.88 -2.50 -12.61
CA GLU A 271 14.85 -3.49 -12.14
C GLU A 271 15.18 -4.60 -13.17
N GLY A 272 14.63 -4.55 -14.39
CA GLY A 272 14.79 -5.63 -15.36
C GLY A 272 14.13 -6.94 -14.92
N LEU A 273 13.06 -6.87 -14.12
CA LEU A 273 12.26 -8.01 -13.68
C LEU A 273 11.06 -8.25 -14.60
N PHE A 274 10.49 -9.45 -14.55
CA PHE A 274 9.22 -9.68 -15.22
C PHE A 274 8.09 -8.86 -14.54
N PRO A 275 7.31 -8.06 -15.29
CA PRO A 275 6.40 -7.06 -14.73
C PRO A 275 5.29 -7.64 -13.86
N MET A 276 4.52 -8.60 -14.39
CA MET A 276 3.32 -9.16 -13.75
C MET A 276 3.44 -10.70 -13.67
N PRO A 277 4.17 -11.24 -12.68
CA PRO A 277 4.53 -12.66 -12.61
C PRO A 277 3.48 -13.54 -11.90
N VAL A 278 2.34 -12.98 -11.50
CA VAL A 278 1.26 -13.63 -10.74
C VAL A 278 -0.09 -13.43 -11.45
N TRP A 279 -1.09 -14.26 -11.15
CA TRP A 279 -2.44 -14.13 -11.71
C TRP A 279 -3.39 -13.33 -10.80
N PHE A 280 -3.10 -13.25 -9.49
CA PHE A 280 -3.84 -12.46 -8.51
C PHE A 280 -2.86 -11.80 -7.53
N GLU A 281 -3.16 -10.55 -7.15
CA GLU A 281 -2.36 -9.85 -6.15
C GLU A 281 -2.61 -10.38 -4.73
N VAL A 282 -1.55 -10.32 -3.91
CA VAL A 282 -1.54 -10.81 -2.53
C VAL A 282 -2.11 -9.76 -1.57
N GLY A 283 -2.91 -10.19 -0.59
CA GLY A 283 -3.36 -9.36 0.54
C GLY A 283 -2.66 -9.75 1.85
N VAL A 284 -2.27 -8.77 2.67
CA VAL A 284 -1.64 -8.98 4.00
C VAL A 284 -2.34 -8.15 5.09
N PRO A 285 -2.29 -8.56 6.38
CA PRO A 285 -2.86 -7.79 7.48
C PRO A 285 -2.29 -6.37 7.62
N GLN A 286 -3.06 -5.44 8.19
CA GLN A 286 -2.58 -4.07 8.49
C GLN A 286 -1.31 -4.06 9.35
N SER A 287 -1.21 -4.95 10.35
CA SER A 287 0.01 -5.13 11.17
C SER A 287 1.24 -5.56 10.35
N TRP A 288 1.05 -6.23 9.21
CA TRP A 288 2.14 -6.67 8.35
C TRP A 288 2.68 -5.49 7.54
N ALA A 289 1.80 -4.75 6.86
CA ALA A 289 2.15 -3.51 6.17
C ALA A 289 2.77 -2.49 7.14
N TRP A 290 2.18 -2.28 8.33
CA TRP A 290 2.73 -1.38 9.34
C TRP A 290 4.08 -1.84 9.92
N THR A 291 4.32 -3.15 10.05
CA THR A 291 5.64 -3.69 10.44
C THR A 291 6.72 -3.34 9.41
N LEU A 292 6.38 -3.28 8.13
CA LEU A 292 7.30 -2.96 7.04
C LEU A 292 7.47 -1.46 6.81
N LEU A 293 6.40 -0.68 6.96
CA LEU A 293 6.38 0.77 6.76
C LEU A 293 7.04 1.53 7.92
N ALA A 294 6.62 1.24 9.16
CA ALA A 294 6.99 2.04 10.33
C ALA A 294 8.51 2.24 10.56
N PRO A 295 9.40 1.27 10.31
CA PRO A 295 10.86 1.46 10.45
C PRO A 295 11.44 2.61 9.60
N TYR A 296 10.75 3.03 8.55
CA TYR A 296 11.16 4.11 7.65
C TYR A 296 10.57 5.48 8.00
N ILE A 297 9.68 5.56 9.01
CA ILE A 297 9.22 6.85 9.53
C ILE A 297 10.13 7.28 10.67
N SER A 298 10.85 8.38 10.48
CA SER A 298 11.67 8.99 11.52
C SER A 298 10.79 9.70 12.56
N SER A 299 10.03 10.71 12.15
CA SER A 299 9.25 11.55 13.08
C SER A 299 8.01 12.13 12.41
N CYS A 300 6.88 12.14 13.11
CA CYS A 300 5.65 12.80 12.65
C CYS A 300 5.40 14.10 13.41
N PRO A 301 4.60 15.03 12.85
CA PRO A 301 4.14 16.23 13.54
C PRO A 301 3.51 15.94 14.91
N GLU A 302 3.65 16.87 15.85
CA GLU A 302 2.98 16.82 17.16
C GLU A 302 1.45 16.81 17.02
N ASP A 303 0.74 16.31 18.04
CA ASP A 303 -0.73 16.12 18.06
C ASP A 303 -1.29 15.15 16.99
N GLN A 304 -0.45 14.24 16.47
CA GLN A 304 -0.89 13.15 15.59
C GLN A 304 -1.15 11.85 16.35
N THR A 305 -2.30 11.21 16.11
CA THR A 305 -2.62 9.89 16.67
C THR A 305 -1.79 8.80 16.00
N ARG A 306 -1.16 7.95 16.80
CA ARG A 306 -0.45 6.74 16.34
C ARG A 306 -1.47 5.66 15.95
N LEU A 307 -1.19 4.85 14.94
CA LEU A 307 -2.01 3.71 14.51
C LEU A 307 -2.10 2.57 15.56
N ALA A 308 -3.19 1.80 15.48
CA ALA A 308 -3.52 0.63 16.31
C ALA A 308 -2.84 -0.70 15.89
N TRP A 309 -1.99 -0.67 14.86
CA TRP A 309 -1.41 -1.89 14.28
C TRP A 309 -0.10 -2.32 14.96
N GLN A 310 0.01 -3.64 15.21
CA GLN A 310 1.17 -4.22 15.88
C GLN A 310 2.40 -4.22 14.98
N ASN A 311 3.56 -3.82 15.52
CA ASN A 311 4.86 -4.08 14.90
C ASN A 311 5.44 -5.39 15.45
N PHE A 312 5.79 -6.32 14.57
CA PHE A 312 6.43 -7.58 14.92
C PHE A 312 7.98 -7.47 14.92
N PRO A 313 8.71 -8.43 15.51
CA PRO A 313 10.17 -8.49 15.38
C PRO A 313 10.58 -8.67 13.92
N ALA A 314 11.60 -7.94 13.45
CA ALA A 314 12.00 -7.98 12.06
C ALA A 314 12.59 -9.35 11.66
N LEU A 315 12.28 -9.80 10.45
CA LEU A 315 12.76 -11.04 9.83
C LEU A 315 13.71 -10.70 8.68
N SER A 316 14.86 -11.36 8.64
CA SER A 316 15.89 -11.18 7.61
C SER A 316 16.10 -12.48 6.84
N ILE A 317 16.16 -12.39 5.53
CA ILE A 317 16.38 -13.50 4.62
C ILE A 317 17.85 -13.48 4.22
N LEU A 318 18.67 -14.31 4.88
CA LEU A 318 20.12 -14.31 4.75
C LEU A 318 20.61 -14.65 3.33
N ASN A 319 19.78 -15.34 2.56
CA ASN A 319 19.97 -15.59 1.13
C ASN A 319 18.78 -15.09 0.30
N GLN A 320 18.30 -13.87 0.56
CA GLN A 320 17.39 -13.17 -0.34
C GLN A 320 17.99 -13.14 -1.76
N PRO A 321 17.26 -13.56 -2.81
CA PRO A 321 17.76 -13.43 -4.16
C PRO A 321 18.03 -11.98 -4.57
N ASN A 322 19.20 -11.72 -5.13
CA ASN A 322 19.60 -10.39 -5.56
C ASN A 322 19.39 -10.22 -7.09
N PRO A 323 18.47 -9.36 -7.55
CA PRO A 323 18.16 -9.25 -8.97
C PRO A 323 19.30 -8.65 -9.79
N VAL A 324 20.23 -7.87 -9.22
CA VAL A 324 21.37 -7.32 -9.99
C VAL A 324 22.53 -8.32 -10.19
N ARG A 325 22.39 -9.58 -9.77
CA ARG A 325 23.33 -10.69 -10.05
C ARG A 325 22.96 -11.49 -11.30
N ILE A 326 23.96 -12.06 -11.99
CA ILE A 326 23.78 -13.09 -13.04
C ILE A 326 23.08 -14.34 -12.48
N ASN A 327 23.52 -14.84 -11.33
CA ASN A 327 22.84 -15.88 -10.56
C ASN A 327 22.26 -15.26 -9.27
N GLY A 328 20.99 -14.85 -9.33
CA GLY A 328 20.32 -14.21 -8.19
C GLY A 328 20.21 -15.12 -6.97
N ALA A 329 20.04 -16.42 -7.18
CA ALA A 329 19.85 -17.41 -6.12
C ALA A 329 21.12 -17.66 -5.27
N GLU A 330 22.31 -17.26 -5.74
CA GLU A 330 23.60 -17.35 -5.01
C GLU A 330 23.84 -16.21 -4.01
N ALA A 331 22.97 -15.20 -3.98
CA ALA A 331 23.12 -14.06 -3.06
C ALA A 331 23.16 -14.52 -1.58
N TRP A 332 24.10 -13.95 -0.82
CA TRP A 332 24.27 -14.23 0.61
C TRP A 332 24.64 -12.95 1.37
N ARG A 333 23.73 -12.50 2.25
CA ARG A 333 23.80 -11.23 3.01
C ARG A 333 23.97 -9.99 2.13
N GLU A 334 23.39 -10.04 0.94
CA GLU A 334 23.34 -8.92 -0.01
C GLU A 334 22.05 -8.12 0.13
N THR A 335 21.75 -7.70 1.37
CA THR A 335 20.58 -6.87 1.69
C THR A 335 20.97 -5.73 2.62
N ILE A 336 20.36 -4.55 2.45
CA ILE A 336 20.63 -3.36 3.27
C ILE A 336 19.61 -3.14 4.41
N SER A 337 18.54 -3.93 4.46
CA SER A 337 17.42 -3.76 5.40
C SER A 337 16.84 -5.10 5.88
N ASN A 338 16.39 -5.17 7.13
CA ASN A 338 15.56 -6.28 7.63
C ASN A 338 14.08 -6.05 7.24
N GLY A 339 13.27 -7.11 7.16
CA GLY A 339 11.86 -7.04 6.77
C GLY A 339 11.67 -6.80 5.28
N THR A 340 11.98 -5.62 4.75
CA THR A 340 11.89 -5.37 3.30
C THR A 340 12.91 -6.15 2.49
N ASN A 341 14.06 -6.50 3.09
CA ASN A 341 15.14 -7.25 2.43
C ASN A 341 15.53 -6.62 1.08
N VAL A 342 15.65 -5.28 1.06
CA VAL A 342 16.15 -4.50 -0.08
C VAL A 342 17.54 -4.99 -0.42
N LEU A 343 17.82 -5.19 -1.71
CA LEU A 343 19.11 -5.64 -2.23
C LEU A 343 20.26 -4.74 -1.77
N ASN A 344 21.47 -5.29 -1.75
CA ASN A 344 22.70 -4.51 -1.67
C ASN A 344 23.39 -4.61 -3.03
N SER A 345 23.37 -3.50 -3.78
CA SER A 345 23.94 -3.46 -5.13
C SER A 345 25.46 -3.49 -5.10
N THR A 346 26.05 -2.80 -4.11
CA THR A 346 27.52 -2.67 -3.95
C THR A 346 28.20 -3.95 -3.48
N ALA A 347 27.45 -4.89 -2.91
CA ALA A 347 27.95 -6.20 -2.48
C ALA A 347 28.22 -7.17 -3.66
N VAL A 348 27.65 -6.90 -4.84
CA VAL A 348 27.79 -7.78 -6.02
C VAL A 348 29.10 -7.49 -6.76
N PRO A 349 29.99 -8.48 -6.92
CA PRO A 349 31.20 -8.30 -7.73
C PRO A 349 30.87 -7.95 -9.19
N SER A 350 31.69 -7.11 -9.83
CA SER A 350 31.50 -6.72 -11.23
C SER A 350 31.59 -7.88 -12.24
N SER A 351 32.19 -9.02 -11.85
CA SER A 351 32.18 -10.26 -12.63
C SER A 351 30.90 -11.10 -12.46
N GLN A 352 30.02 -10.72 -11.52
CA GLN A 352 28.80 -11.43 -11.16
C GLN A 352 27.54 -10.56 -11.32
N THR A 353 27.64 -9.29 -11.69
CA THR A 353 26.48 -8.45 -12.01
C THR A 353 25.91 -8.76 -13.40
N CYS A 354 24.59 -8.71 -13.54
CA CYS A 354 23.91 -8.81 -14.83
C CYS A 354 23.77 -7.47 -15.56
N LEU A 355 24.05 -6.34 -14.90
CA LEU A 355 23.92 -5.00 -15.47
C LEU A 355 24.81 -4.84 -16.70
N ASN A 356 24.27 -4.30 -17.78
CA ASN A 356 24.94 -4.10 -19.07
C ASN A 356 25.42 -5.41 -19.75
N SER A 357 24.84 -6.55 -19.39
CA SER A 357 25.15 -7.83 -20.05
C SER A 357 24.46 -7.93 -21.40
N ASN A 358 25.23 -7.99 -22.49
CA ASN A 358 24.69 -8.26 -23.83
C ASN A 358 24.30 -9.75 -24.06
N THR A 359 24.26 -10.57 -23.01
CA THR A 359 23.92 -12.00 -23.11
C THR A 359 22.43 -12.19 -22.88
N ALA A 360 21.74 -12.70 -23.91
CA ALA A 360 20.30 -13.02 -23.83
C ALA A 360 19.99 -13.94 -22.64
N GLY A 361 18.97 -13.57 -21.86
CA GLY A 361 18.56 -14.29 -20.65
C GLY A 361 19.44 -14.07 -19.41
N VAL A 362 20.50 -13.25 -19.51
CA VAL A 362 21.31 -12.81 -18.35
C VAL A 362 21.01 -11.36 -17.98
N ASP A 363 20.80 -10.50 -18.98
CA ASP A 363 20.60 -9.06 -18.80
C ASP A 363 19.47 -8.70 -17.83
N CYS A 364 19.70 -7.65 -17.06
CA CYS A 364 18.80 -7.05 -16.08
C CYS A 364 18.77 -5.51 -16.15
N SER A 365 19.06 -4.93 -17.31
CA SER A 365 18.74 -3.53 -17.58
C SER A 365 17.23 -3.27 -17.53
N PRO A 366 16.78 -2.01 -17.37
CA PRO A 366 15.37 -1.63 -17.48
C PRO A 366 14.75 -2.06 -18.82
N ALA A 367 13.59 -2.73 -18.80
CA ALA A 367 12.79 -2.92 -20.00
C ALA A 367 11.32 -3.27 -19.68
N ILE A 368 10.47 -3.18 -20.72
CA ILE A 368 9.06 -3.58 -20.67
C ILE A 368 8.89 -5.03 -20.16
N THR A 369 9.82 -5.92 -20.50
CA THR A 369 9.86 -7.28 -19.96
C THR A 369 11.23 -7.92 -20.16
N HIS A 370 11.74 -8.58 -19.12
CA HIS A 370 12.83 -9.55 -19.22
C HIS A 370 12.32 -10.94 -18.84
N ASN A 371 12.81 -11.97 -19.53
CA ASN A 371 12.72 -13.35 -19.05
C ASN A 371 14.14 -13.89 -18.94
N ARG A 372 14.56 -14.19 -17.72
CA ARG A 372 15.92 -14.59 -17.39
C ARG A 372 16.05 -16.11 -17.40
N THR A 373 17.15 -16.63 -17.91
CA THR A 373 17.39 -18.08 -17.99
C THR A 373 17.63 -18.70 -16.61
N ASN A 374 18.25 -17.94 -15.71
CA ASN A 374 18.39 -18.31 -14.30
C ASN A 374 17.30 -17.56 -13.51
N PRO A 375 16.36 -18.27 -12.86
CA PRO A 375 15.39 -17.64 -11.98
C PRO A 375 16.07 -17.16 -10.70
N LEU A 376 15.48 -16.17 -10.03
CA LEU A 376 15.93 -15.64 -8.75
C LEU A 376 15.79 -16.68 -7.64
N SER A 377 14.75 -17.53 -7.72
CA SER A 377 14.53 -18.63 -6.77
C SER A 377 13.94 -19.85 -7.47
N TYR A 378 13.85 -20.98 -6.76
CA TYR A 378 13.28 -22.21 -7.32
C TYR A 378 12.67 -23.09 -6.21
N PRO A 379 11.63 -23.87 -6.51
CA PRO A 379 11.07 -24.82 -5.55
C PRO A 379 12.12 -25.80 -5.02
N GLY A 380 12.09 -26.08 -3.72
CA GLY A 380 13.10 -26.90 -3.05
C GLY A 380 14.37 -26.16 -2.63
N ARG A 381 14.51 -24.85 -2.94
CA ARG A 381 15.61 -24.01 -2.44
C ARG A 381 15.55 -23.91 -0.93
N GLU A 382 16.69 -24.12 -0.26
CA GLU A 382 16.82 -23.82 1.17
C GLU A 382 16.98 -22.31 1.39
N VAL A 383 16.14 -21.76 2.25
CA VAL A 383 16.10 -20.35 2.60
C VAL A 383 16.52 -20.18 4.05
N TYR A 384 17.56 -19.38 4.28
CA TYR A 384 18.20 -19.17 5.57
C TYR A 384 17.66 -17.89 6.21
N LEU A 385 17.23 -17.98 7.46
CA LEU A 385 16.50 -16.93 8.15
C LEU A 385 17.20 -16.54 9.45
N SER A 386 17.13 -15.26 9.80
CA SER A 386 17.43 -14.76 11.16
C SER A 386 16.45 -13.66 11.54
N TRP A 387 16.08 -13.58 12.81
CA TRP A 387 15.10 -12.60 13.28
C TRP A 387 15.49 -11.93 14.60
N GLU A 388 14.86 -10.79 14.86
CA GLU A 388 15.09 -10.02 16.06
C GLU A 388 14.34 -10.59 17.27
N ALA A 389 14.75 -10.17 18.47
CA ALA A 389 13.93 -10.33 19.66
C ALA A 389 12.84 -9.23 19.69
N PRO A 390 11.67 -9.48 20.30
CA PRO A 390 10.74 -8.40 20.65
C PRO A 390 11.40 -7.40 21.62
N GLY A 391 10.84 -6.20 21.70
CA GLY A 391 11.35 -5.10 22.52
C GLY A 391 12.16 -4.06 21.77
N ARG A 392 12.16 -4.05 20.43
CA ARG A 392 12.87 -3.04 19.63
C ARG A 392 12.02 -1.79 19.43
N PRO A 393 12.57 -0.58 19.64
CA PRO A 393 11.90 0.66 19.27
C PRO A 393 11.88 0.82 17.75
N VAL A 394 10.72 1.18 17.21
CA VAL A 394 10.47 1.42 15.78
C VAL A 394 9.41 2.51 15.61
N GLY A 395 9.18 2.94 14.36
CA GLY A 395 8.08 3.84 14.04
C GLY A 395 8.34 5.31 14.34
N PRO A 396 7.35 6.17 14.05
CA PRO A 396 7.41 7.61 14.29
C PRO A 396 7.88 7.93 15.71
N ASN A 397 8.91 8.75 15.83
CA ASN A 397 9.47 9.19 17.11
C ASN A 397 9.91 8.02 18.01
N ASN A 398 10.28 6.87 17.43
CA ASN A 398 10.50 5.59 18.13
C ASN A 398 9.31 5.19 19.05
N SER A 399 8.08 5.63 18.77
CA SER A 399 6.94 5.49 19.70
C SER A 399 6.32 4.09 19.77
N TYR A 400 6.78 3.15 18.95
CA TYR A 400 6.34 1.76 18.95
C TYR A 400 7.43 0.84 19.47
N ILE A 401 7.01 -0.29 20.07
CA ILE A 401 7.91 -1.36 20.51
C ILE A 401 7.47 -2.65 19.83
N THR A 402 8.39 -3.35 19.17
CA THR A 402 8.10 -4.63 18.52
C THR A 402 7.69 -5.69 19.55
N SER A 403 6.69 -6.49 19.22
CA SER A 403 6.18 -7.53 20.12
C SER A 403 5.65 -8.73 19.35
N THR A 404 5.58 -9.88 20.03
CA THR A 404 4.89 -11.07 19.55
C THR A 404 4.17 -11.72 20.73
N ASN A 405 3.03 -12.37 20.46
CA ASN A 405 2.28 -13.19 21.41
C ASN A 405 2.31 -14.69 21.02
N ALA A 406 3.05 -15.04 19.96
CA ALA A 406 3.14 -16.38 19.43
C ALA A 406 3.97 -17.29 20.35
N GLY A 407 3.71 -18.59 20.26
CA GLY A 407 4.53 -19.63 20.89
C GLY A 407 5.87 -19.85 20.19
N GLU A 408 6.45 -21.04 20.41
CA GLU A 408 7.73 -21.43 19.81
C GLU A 408 7.66 -21.44 18.27
N PRO A 409 8.68 -20.91 17.56
CA PRO A 409 8.71 -20.88 16.10
C PRO A 409 8.80 -22.29 15.50
N ARG A 410 7.90 -22.60 14.57
CA ARG A 410 7.76 -23.95 13.96
C ARG A 410 7.62 -23.98 12.45
N TYR A 411 7.00 -22.95 11.88
CA TYR A 411 6.69 -22.91 10.45
C TYR A 411 7.15 -21.59 9.84
N VAL A 412 7.34 -21.60 8.53
CA VAL A 412 7.40 -20.40 7.71
C VAL A 412 6.11 -20.35 6.89
N ALA A 413 5.31 -19.31 7.12
CA ALA A 413 4.16 -18.96 6.31
C ALA A 413 4.66 -18.33 5.00
N TRP A 414 4.14 -18.78 3.88
CA TRP A 414 4.36 -18.26 2.52
C TRP A 414 3.03 -17.68 2.05
N VAL A 415 2.89 -16.36 2.18
CA VAL A 415 1.67 -15.65 1.83
C VAL A 415 1.72 -15.27 0.36
N THR A 416 0.82 -15.87 -0.40
CA THR A 416 0.79 -15.82 -1.87
C THR A 416 -0.59 -15.35 -2.35
N GLN A 417 -0.84 -15.51 -3.65
CA GLN A 417 -2.01 -15.01 -4.39
C GLN A 417 -3.36 -15.29 -3.69
N LEU A 418 -3.75 -16.57 -3.52
CA LEU A 418 -5.09 -16.95 -3.04
C LEU A 418 -5.12 -17.66 -1.68
N ASN A 419 -3.96 -18.04 -1.14
CA ASN A 419 -3.84 -18.73 0.16
C ASN A 419 -2.44 -18.58 0.77
N VAL A 420 -2.29 -19.09 1.99
CA VAL A 420 -1.01 -19.21 2.69
C VAL A 420 -0.58 -20.68 2.70
N THR A 421 0.60 -20.95 2.13
CA THR A 421 1.29 -22.25 2.21
C THR A 421 2.29 -22.23 3.36
N TYR A 422 2.61 -23.39 3.94
CA TYR A 422 3.58 -23.50 5.03
C TYR A 422 4.67 -24.51 4.74
N SER A 423 5.89 -24.21 5.21
CA SER A 423 7.00 -25.15 5.31
C SER A 423 7.50 -25.22 6.75
N GLU A 424 8.15 -26.32 7.14
CA GLU A 424 8.74 -26.48 8.47
C GLU A 424 9.97 -25.57 8.63
N LEU A 425 10.18 -25.04 9.84
CA LEU A 425 11.36 -24.28 10.22
C LEU A 425 12.36 -25.16 10.97
N ASN A 426 13.51 -25.40 10.37
CA ASN A 426 14.65 -26.07 11.01
C ASN A 426 15.44 -25.03 11.82
N LEU A 427 15.35 -25.09 13.15
CA LEU A 427 16.03 -24.12 14.02
C LEU A 427 17.55 -24.33 14.06
N ASN A 428 18.29 -23.22 13.96
CA ASN A 428 19.75 -23.15 14.10
C ASN A 428 20.10 -22.11 15.17
N GLY A 429 19.82 -22.46 16.43
CA GLY A 429 19.83 -21.53 17.56
C GLY A 429 18.45 -20.92 17.83
N SER A 430 18.40 -19.90 18.71
CA SER A 430 17.13 -19.34 19.20
C SER A 430 16.47 -18.29 18.29
N ARG A 431 17.22 -17.75 17.32
CA ARG A 431 16.80 -16.63 16.45
C ARG A 431 17.32 -16.75 15.00
N ALA A 432 17.64 -17.98 14.60
CA ALA A 432 18.04 -18.31 13.24
C ALA A 432 17.60 -19.73 12.90
N GLY A 433 17.49 -20.03 11.60
CA GLY A 433 17.07 -21.34 11.10
C GLY A 433 17.07 -21.37 9.57
N SER A 434 16.59 -22.47 9.01
CA SER A 434 16.32 -22.59 7.58
C SER A 434 14.97 -23.23 7.31
N THR A 435 14.44 -23.00 6.11
CA THR A 435 13.24 -23.65 5.60
C THR A 435 13.41 -23.99 4.13
N ILE A 436 12.51 -24.78 3.57
CA ILE A 436 12.52 -25.13 2.14
C ILE A 436 11.40 -24.36 1.43
N GLN A 437 11.74 -23.65 0.35
CA GLN A 437 10.76 -23.02 -0.54
C GLN A 437 9.79 -24.07 -1.10
N PRO A 438 8.48 -24.00 -0.77
CA PRO A 438 7.49 -24.95 -1.26
C PRO A 438 7.42 -25.06 -2.79
N ASN A 439 7.01 -26.23 -3.28
CA ASN A 439 6.64 -26.44 -4.67
C ASN A 439 5.12 -26.47 -4.80
N VAL A 440 4.51 -25.29 -5.00
CA VAL A 440 3.05 -25.12 -5.04
C VAL A 440 2.64 -24.17 -6.16
N GLU A 441 1.47 -24.44 -6.73
CA GLU A 441 0.84 -23.66 -7.78
C GLU A 441 -0.50 -23.10 -7.27
N THR A 442 -0.86 -21.89 -7.70
CA THR A 442 -2.19 -21.29 -7.45
C THR A 442 -3.24 -22.00 -8.31
N TYR A 443 -2.91 -22.17 -9.59
CA TYR A 443 -3.60 -22.98 -10.59
C TYR A 443 -2.52 -23.66 -11.45
N ALA A 444 -2.88 -24.74 -12.16
CA ALA A 444 -1.90 -25.49 -12.96
C ALA A 444 -1.15 -24.58 -13.97
N GLY A 445 0.18 -24.49 -13.83
CA GLY A 445 1.03 -23.59 -14.62
C GLY A 445 1.24 -22.18 -14.04
N ASP A 446 0.68 -21.86 -12.88
CA ASP A 446 0.88 -20.59 -12.14
C ASP A 446 1.57 -20.86 -10.79
N PRO A 447 2.90 -20.71 -10.68
CA PRO A 447 3.62 -20.89 -9.43
C PRO A 447 3.15 -19.89 -8.37
N ALA A 448 2.73 -20.37 -7.19
CA ALA A 448 2.24 -19.47 -6.14
C ALA A 448 3.39 -18.62 -5.54
N ILE A 449 4.62 -19.13 -5.57
CA ILE A 449 5.84 -18.44 -5.11
C ILE A 449 6.51 -17.79 -6.31
N ASN A 450 6.05 -16.61 -6.69
CA ASN A 450 6.56 -15.84 -7.81
C ASN A 450 6.53 -14.32 -7.51
N GLY A 451 7.37 -13.54 -8.18
CA GLY A 451 7.42 -12.08 -8.03
C GLY A 451 7.95 -11.60 -6.68
N THR A 452 7.15 -10.84 -5.94
CA THR A 452 7.54 -10.27 -4.64
C THR A 452 6.44 -10.57 -3.65
N MET A 453 6.73 -11.48 -2.72
CA MET A 453 5.73 -12.07 -1.83
C MET A 453 6.16 -11.96 -0.37
N PHE A 454 5.31 -12.38 0.57
CA PHE A 454 5.58 -12.22 2.00
C PHE A 454 5.80 -13.56 2.68
N ILE A 455 6.85 -13.64 3.51
CA ILE A 455 7.04 -14.74 4.45
C ILE A 455 7.01 -14.26 5.89
N ALA A 456 6.54 -15.11 6.82
CA ALA A 456 6.63 -14.85 8.25
C ALA A 456 6.90 -16.15 9.01
N ILE A 457 7.59 -16.08 10.15
CA ILE A 457 7.76 -17.23 11.03
C ILE A 457 6.54 -17.33 11.94
N THR A 458 5.92 -18.50 12.00
CA THR A 458 4.74 -18.76 12.83
C THR A 458 4.91 -19.95 13.78
N ASP A 459 4.14 -19.94 14.86
CA ASP A 459 4.04 -21.05 15.82
C ASP A 459 3.05 -22.16 15.37
N THR A 460 2.18 -21.83 14.42
CA THR A 460 1.14 -22.72 13.86
C THR A 460 0.99 -22.54 12.35
N ASN A 461 0.42 -23.54 11.68
CA ASN A 461 0.16 -23.58 10.24
C ASN A 461 -1.34 -23.41 9.93
N LEU A 462 -1.95 -22.34 10.43
CA LEU A 462 -3.38 -22.09 10.31
C LEU A 462 -3.81 -21.90 8.84
N TYR A 463 -4.84 -22.65 8.42
CA TYR A 463 -5.43 -22.45 7.10
C TYR A 463 -6.15 -21.09 7.03
N VAL A 464 -5.63 -20.21 6.17
CA VAL A 464 -6.19 -18.88 5.89
C VAL A 464 -6.14 -18.56 4.40
N THR A 465 -7.05 -17.70 3.97
CA THR A 465 -7.12 -17.04 2.67
C THR A 465 -6.97 -15.52 2.89
N PRO A 466 -6.83 -14.69 1.84
CA PRO A 466 -6.76 -13.24 1.98
C PRO A 466 -7.90 -12.64 2.84
N PHE A 467 -9.10 -13.24 2.83
CA PHE A 467 -10.27 -12.75 3.58
C PHE A 467 -10.25 -13.06 5.10
N ASN A 468 -9.34 -13.91 5.58
CA ASN A 468 -9.19 -14.16 7.03
C ASN A 468 -7.72 -14.20 7.49
N ILE A 469 -6.80 -13.64 6.70
CA ILE A 469 -5.35 -13.68 6.97
C ILE A 469 -4.96 -12.96 8.27
N THR A 470 -5.76 -12.00 8.74
CA THR A 470 -5.58 -11.33 10.04
C THR A 470 -5.55 -12.30 11.23
N MET A 471 -6.12 -13.51 11.08
CA MET A 471 -6.01 -14.59 12.06
C MET A 471 -4.58 -15.07 12.30
N LEU A 472 -3.60 -14.75 11.44
CA LEU A 472 -2.18 -15.06 11.66
C LEU A 472 -1.49 -14.10 12.63
N ASN A 473 -2.00 -12.89 12.86
CA ASN A 473 -1.32 -11.89 13.69
C ASN A 473 -0.94 -12.40 15.11
N PRO A 474 -1.79 -13.14 15.86
CA PRO A 474 -1.42 -13.71 17.16
C PRO A 474 -0.30 -14.76 17.08
N HIS A 475 -0.08 -15.33 15.88
CA HIS A 475 0.79 -16.47 15.61
C HIS A 475 2.12 -16.09 14.93
N VAL A 476 2.33 -14.82 14.56
CA VAL A 476 3.62 -14.34 14.01
C VAL A 476 4.66 -14.20 15.12
N VAL A 477 5.70 -15.03 15.07
CA VAL A 477 6.89 -14.92 15.92
C VAL A 477 7.79 -13.78 15.44
N ALA A 478 8.01 -13.70 14.13
CA ALA A 478 8.79 -12.66 13.48
C ALA A 478 8.43 -12.53 12.00
N GLY A 479 8.63 -11.33 11.45
CA GLY A 479 8.22 -10.95 10.10
C GLY A 479 6.96 -10.08 10.09
N PRO A 480 6.39 -9.75 8.92
CA PRO A 480 6.76 -10.29 7.62
C PRO A 480 8.17 -9.91 7.16
N ALA A 481 8.65 -10.67 6.18
CA ALA A 481 9.74 -10.32 5.30
C ALA A 481 9.26 -10.42 3.85
N LEU A 482 9.65 -9.47 2.98
CA LEU A 482 9.45 -9.66 1.54
C LEU A 482 10.51 -10.62 0.98
N TYR A 483 10.07 -11.63 0.25
CA TYR A 483 10.89 -12.59 -0.48
C TYR A 483 10.79 -12.34 -1.98
N GLN A 484 11.93 -12.27 -2.66
CA GLN A 484 11.98 -12.13 -4.12
C GLN A 484 12.01 -13.51 -4.80
N SER A 485 11.19 -13.68 -5.83
CA SER A 485 11.03 -14.91 -6.60
C SER A 485 10.74 -14.61 -8.08
N GLY A 486 10.72 -15.66 -8.90
CA GLY A 486 10.61 -15.61 -10.37
C GLY A 486 11.91 -15.92 -11.09
#